data_AF-A0A090S0M8-F1
#
_entry.id   AF-A0A090S0M8-F1
#
_cell.length_a   1.000
_cell.length_b   1.000
_cell.length_c   1.000
_cell.angle_alpha   90.00
_cell.angle_beta   90.00
_cell.angle_gamma   90.00
#
_symmetry.space_group_name_H-M   'P 1'
#
loop_
_entity.id
_entity.type
_entity.pdbx_description
1 polymer ?
#
loop_
_entity_poly.entity_id
_entity_poly.type
_entity_poly.pdbx_seq_one_letter_code
_entity_poly.pdbx_strand_id
1 'polypeptide(L)'
;MIILQVALKLGLIKRFNSFQKMNDHERKGLIEEGEQRWAMKSTMSSLSVDSFAIHAALVVVVTAFSYVAADFLSSFHDKVQIPTFVTGFLGGMFMRMVAQRTGASQYLCDGAFNHASGISTDYLIVFGISAIKITVLVQYLLPMTLLAIGGICFTLFLIFWVAPRILGDNWFEKGIFSWGWLTGTVAMGIALLRIVDPNMKSKVLDDYAIAYVPGSITDIFIISLMPIAMYSGYHWEALAVGLTYIAFVLFVWRFVFQKSGQLVTE
;
A
#
# COMPACT_ATOMS: atom_id res chain seq x y z
N MET A 1 -15.22 8.44 3.56
CA MET A 1 -16.45 8.37 4.39
C MET A 1 -17.73 8.30 3.57
N ILE A 2 -17.96 9.17 2.58
CA ILE A 2 -19.18 9.16 1.73
C ILE A 2 -19.38 7.80 1.03
N ILE A 3 -18.32 7.23 0.43
CA ILE A 3 -18.36 5.88 -0.18
C ILE A 3 -18.90 4.82 0.79
N LEU A 4 -18.45 4.84 2.05
CA LEU A 4 -18.89 3.88 3.06
C LEU A 4 -20.37 4.06 3.38
N GLN A 5 -20.84 5.31 3.51
CA GLN A 5 -22.25 5.63 3.72
C GLN A 5 -23.14 5.18 2.55
N VAL A 6 -22.69 5.38 1.32
CA VAL A 6 -23.41 4.93 0.12
C VAL A 6 -23.43 3.40 0.04
N ALA A 7 -22.30 2.75 0.28
CA ALA A 7 -22.19 1.30 0.29
C ALA A 7 -23.05 0.64 1.38
N LEU A 8 -23.20 1.29 2.54
CA LEU A 8 -24.14 0.87 3.57
C LEU A 8 -25.59 0.92 3.09
N LYS A 9 -25.99 2.03 2.46
CA LYS A 9 -27.35 2.18 1.91
C LYS A 9 -27.63 1.17 0.79
N LEU A 10 -26.62 0.79 0.03
CA LEU A 10 -26.71 -0.21 -1.04
C LEU A 10 -26.64 -1.67 -0.53
N GLY A 11 -26.48 -1.90 0.78
CA GLY A 11 -26.40 -3.25 1.36
C GLY A 11 -25.12 -4.02 0.99
N LEU A 12 -24.11 -3.34 0.45
CA LEU A 12 -22.84 -3.94 0.05
C LEU A 12 -21.96 -4.31 1.25
N ILE A 13 -22.23 -3.70 2.41
CA ILE A 13 -21.51 -3.93 3.65
C ILE A 13 -22.42 -4.73 4.58
N LYS A 14 -22.08 -6.01 4.80
CA LYS A 14 -22.85 -6.91 5.68
C LYS A 14 -22.54 -6.72 7.16
N ARG A 15 -21.39 -6.12 7.50
CA ARG A 15 -20.93 -5.93 8.88
C ARG A 15 -20.34 -4.54 9.02
N PHE A 16 -21.03 -3.67 9.75
CA PHE A 16 -20.58 -2.31 10.02
C PHE A 16 -20.80 -1.98 11.49
N ASN A 17 -19.73 -1.57 12.17
CA ASN A 17 -19.87 -0.91 13.45
C ASN A 17 -20.21 0.56 13.17
N SER A 18 -21.50 0.88 13.28
CA SER A 18 -21.94 2.28 13.25
C SER A 18 -21.31 3.04 14.41
N PHE A 19 -20.98 4.31 14.20
CA PHE A 19 -20.51 5.21 15.27
C PHE A 19 -21.46 5.20 16.48
N GLN A 20 -22.77 5.02 16.22
CA GLN A 20 -23.81 4.90 17.25
C GLN A 20 -23.66 3.61 18.09
N LYS A 21 -23.05 2.56 17.54
CA LYS A 21 -22.78 1.28 18.20
C LYS A 21 -21.41 1.20 18.87
N MET A 22 -20.53 2.17 18.65
CA MET A 22 -19.20 2.23 19.29
C MET A 22 -19.33 2.62 20.76
N ASN A 23 -18.48 2.05 21.61
CA ASN A 23 -18.38 2.42 23.03
C ASN A 23 -17.73 3.82 23.19
N ASP A 24 -17.77 4.36 24.40
CA ASP A 24 -17.25 5.71 24.67
C ASP A 24 -15.72 5.84 24.46
N HIS A 25 -14.98 4.74 24.60
CA HIS A 25 -13.53 4.72 24.36
C HIS A 25 -13.21 4.78 22.86
N GLU A 26 -13.84 3.92 22.06
CA GLU A 26 -13.73 3.88 20.60
C GLU A 26 -14.11 5.23 19.97
N ARG A 27 -15.17 5.89 20.47
CA ARG A 27 -15.58 7.23 20.00
C ARG A 27 -14.52 8.31 20.27
N LYS A 28 -13.71 8.14 21.31
CA LYS A 28 -12.57 9.00 21.62
C LYS A 28 -11.27 8.55 20.92
N GLY A 29 -11.32 7.47 20.13
CA GLY A 29 -10.14 6.87 19.51
C GLY A 29 -9.22 6.15 20.49
N LEU A 30 -9.73 5.78 21.66
CA LEU A 30 -9.01 5.06 22.71
C LEU A 30 -9.41 3.59 22.73
N ILE A 31 -8.52 2.75 23.25
CA ILE A 31 -8.78 1.33 23.51
C ILE A 31 -9.06 1.17 25.01
N GLU A 32 -10.09 0.40 25.36
CA GLU A 32 -10.40 0.07 26.77
C GLU A 32 -9.20 -0.58 27.46
N GLU A 33 -8.98 -0.27 28.74
CA GLU A 33 -7.79 -0.72 29.48
C GLU A 33 -7.59 -2.24 29.46
N GLY A 34 -8.68 -3.02 29.55
CA GLY A 34 -8.63 -4.48 29.48
C GLY A 34 -8.34 -5.05 28.09
N GLU A 35 -8.51 -4.26 27.03
CA GLU A 35 -8.30 -4.66 25.63
C GLU A 35 -7.00 -4.11 25.03
N GLN A 36 -6.29 -3.25 25.77
CA GLN A 36 -5.00 -2.69 25.34
C GLN A 36 -3.98 -3.81 25.12
N ARG A 37 -3.26 -3.71 24.00
CA ARG A 37 -2.24 -4.69 23.59
C ARG A 37 -0.86 -4.09 23.68
N TRP A 38 0.12 -4.92 24.01
CA TRP A 38 1.53 -4.55 23.96
C TRP A 38 1.91 -4.10 22.54
N ALA A 39 2.50 -2.91 22.43
CA ALA A 39 2.99 -2.38 21.16
C ALA A 39 4.15 -3.22 20.59
N MET A 40 4.98 -3.77 21.48
CA MET A 40 6.15 -4.56 21.15
C MET A 40 6.44 -5.59 22.25
N LYS A 41 6.87 -6.79 21.86
CA LYS A 41 7.43 -7.78 22.77
C LYS A 41 8.91 -7.46 23.01
N SER A 42 9.34 -7.38 24.27
CA SER A 42 10.76 -7.32 24.58
C SER A 42 11.38 -8.70 24.37
N THR A 43 12.35 -8.80 23.46
CA THR A 43 12.98 -10.05 23.01
C THR A 43 14.44 -10.15 23.40
N MET A 44 15.07 -9.02 23.72
CA MET A 44 16.47 -8.92 24.14
C MET A 44 16.58 -8.76 25.65
N SER A 45 17.71 -9.20 26.21
CA SER A 45 18.07 -8.91 27.59
C SER A 45 18.50 -7.45 27.71
N SER A 46 17.88 -6.71 28.63
CA SER A 46 18.22 -5.30 28.91
C SER A 46 19.66 -5.11 29.42
N LEU A 47 20.32 -6.18 29.89
CA LEU A 47 21.73 -6.17 30.26
C LEU A 47 22.67 -6.12 29.04
N SER A 48 22.19 -6.52 27.86
CA SER A 48 23.00 -6.57 26.64
C SER A 48 22.67 -5.41 25.71
N VAL A 49 21.43 -5.34 25.24
CA VAL A 49 20.96 -4.31 24.33
C VAL A 49 19.45 -4.21 24.44
N ASP A 50 18.94 -2.99 24.34
CA ASP A 50 17.50 -2.78 24.33
C ASP A 50 16.85 -3.37 23.07
N SER A 51 15.67 -3.96 23.23
CA SER A 51 14.95 -4.59 22.12
C SER A 51 14.59 -3.57 21.05
N PHE A 52 14.11 -2.38 21.44
CA PHE A 52 13.75 -1.32 20.50
C PHE A 52 14.99 -0.82 19.75
N ALA A 53 16.14 -0.70 20.42
CA ALA A 53 17.39 -0.29 19.77
C ALA A 53 17.79 -1.22 18.61
N ILE A 54 17.65 -2.54 18.73
CA ILE A 54 17.93 -3.48 17.63
C ILE A 54 16.96 -3.28 16.45
N HIS A 55 15.68 -3.08 16.72
CA HIS A 55 14.69 -2.88 15.65
C HIS A 55 14.90 -1.55 14.93
N ALA A 56 15.17 -0.48 15.69
CA ALA A 56 15.53 0.82 15.14
C ALA A 56 16.82 0.74 14.30
N ALA A 57 17.85 0.06 14.81
CA ALA A 57 19.09 -0.14 14.08
C ALA A 57 18.87 -0.90 12.77
N LEU A 58 18.04 -1.95 12.76
CA LEU A 58 17.70 -2.67 11.53
C LEU A 58 17.01 -1.77 10.50
N VAL A 59 16.06 -0.94 10.91
CA VAL A 59 15.41 0.03 10.01
C VAL A 59 16.43 1.01 9.44
N VAL A 60 17.33 1.54 10.28
CA VAL A 60 18.39 2.47 9.84
C VAL A 60 19.36 1.80 8.88
N VAL A 61 19.81 0.58 9.18
CA VAL A 61 20.74 -0.18 8.32
C VAL A 61 20.11 -0.46 6.96
N VAL A 62 18.86 -0.93 6.93
CA VAL A 62 18.16 -1.17 5.67
C VAL A 62 18.00 0.13 4.90
N THR A 63 17.62 1.23 5.56
CA THR A 63 17.45 2.55 4.91
C THR A 63 18.78 3.08 4.34
N ALA A 64 19.87 2.98 5.10
CA ALA A 64 21.20 3.37 4.64
C ALA A 64 21.66 2.51 3.46
N PHE A 65 21.48 1.19 3.54
CA PHE A 65 21.72 0.28 2.42
C PHE A 65 20.90 0.68 1.19
N SER A 66 19.63 1.02 1.37
CA SER A 66 18.74 1.43 0.28
C SER A 66 19.32 2.61 -0.50
N TYR A 67 19.78 3.63 0.22
CA TYR A 67 20.34 4.84 -0.36
C TYR A 67 21.64 4.56 -1.11
N VAL A 68 22.60 3.87 -0.46
CA VAL A 68 23.89 3.53 -1.06
C VAL A 68 23.72 2.60 -2.26
N ALA A 69 22.84 1.60 -2.16
CA ALA A 69 22.57 0.69 -3.26
C ALA A 69 21.88 1.40 -4.43
N ALA A 70 20.92 2.29 -4.17
CA ALA A 70 20.25 3.04 -5.24
C ALA A 70 21.23 3.94 -5.99
N ASP A 71 22.09 4.65 -5.26
CA ASP A 71 23.12 5.52 -5.84
C ASP A 71 24.14 4.70 -6.65
N PHE A 72 24.65 3.61 -6.07
CA PHE A 72 25.58 2.70 -6.75
C PHE A 72 24.98 2.08 -8.01
N LEU A 73 23.73 1.57 -7.95
CA LEU A 73 23.11 0.97 -9.13
C LEU A 73 22.77 2.03 -10.20
N SER A 74 22.42 3.24 -9.81
CA SER A 74 22.16 4.33 -10.75
C SER A 74 23.44 4.83 -11.43
N SER A 75 24.60 4.65 -10.79
CA SER A 75 25.90 5.05 -11.37
C SER A 75 26.30 4.26 -12.62
N PHE A 76 25.69 3.10 -12.88
CA PHE A 76 26.00 2.30 -14.07
C PHE A 76 25.42 2.86 -15.38
N HIS A 77 24.39 3.73 -15.30
CA HIS A 77 23.76 4.29 -16.50
C HIS A 77 23.13 5.65 -16.23
N ASP A 78 23.65 6.71 -16.87
CA ASP A 78 23.27 8.12 -16.63
C ASP A 78 21.77 8.43 -16.75
N LYS A 79 21.04 7.59 -17.51
CA LYS A 79 19.59 7.76 -17.76
C LYS A 79 18.69 6.89 -16.89
N VAL A 80 19.24 5.97 -16.10
CA VAL A 80 18.45 5.04 -15.27
C VAL A 80 18.72 5.36 -13.80
N GLN A 81 17.74 6.00 -13.17
CA GLN A 81 17.77 6.22 -11.72
C GLN A 81 16.96 5.12 -11.05
N ILE A 82 17.63 4.31 -10.25
CA ILE A 82 16.96 3.29 -9.44
C ILE A 82 16.36 3.96 -8.21
N PRO A 83 15.04 3.87 -7.98
CA PRO A 83 14.45 4.51 -6.82
C PRO A 83 14.89 3.86 -5.51
N THR A 84 15.15 4.68 -4.49
CA THR A 84 15.58 4.23 -3.16
C THR A 84 14.59 3.28 -2.48
N PHE A 85 13.28 3.43 -2.73
CA PHE A 85 12.30 2.52 -2.12
C PHE A 85 12.43 1.09 -2.65
N VAL A 86 12.93 0.90 -3.89
CA VAL A 86 13.11 -0.43 -4.52
C VAL A 86 14.23 -1.18 -3.85
N THR A 87 15.39 -0.54 -3.75
CA THR A 87 16.55 -1.09 -3.08
C THR A 87 16.28 -1.31 -1.60
N GLY A 88 15.43 -0.48 -0.99
CA GLY A 88 14.96 -0.70 0.38
C GLY A 88 14.01 -1.88 0.55
N PHE A 89 13.08 -2.10 -0.39
CA PHE A 89 12.25 -3.29 -0.40
C PHE A 89 13.10 -4.57 -0.54
N LEU A 90 14.04 -4.57 -1.48
CA LEU A 90 14.97 -5.69 -1.68
C LEU A 90 15.88 -5.90 -0.47
N GLY A 91 16.42 -4.82 0.11
CA GLY A 91 17.25 -4.88 1.32
C GLY A 91 16.50 -5.40 2.54
N GLY A 92 15.26 -4.94 2.74
CA GLY A 92 14.38 -5.44 3.79
C GLY A 92 13.99 -6.92 3.61
N MET A 93 13.67 -7.32 2.38
CA MET A 93 13.39 -8.73 2.04
C MET A 93 14.62 -9.60 2.28
N PHE A 94 15.81 -9.15 1.85
CA PHE A 94 17.07 -9.84 2.10
C PHE A 94 17.34 -9.98 3.59
N MET A 95 17.18 -8.90 4.38
CA MET A 95 17.39 -8.96 5.82
C MET A 95 16.40 -9.90 6.52
N ARG A 96 15.14 -9.93 6.07
CA ARG A 96 14.13 -10.89 6.55
C ARG A 96 14.53 -12.33 6.23
N MET A 97 15.03 -12.60 5.03
CA MET A 97 15.51 -13.92 4.63
C MET A 97 16.71 -14.37 5.49
N VAL A 98 17.67 -13.46 5.73
CA VAL A 98 18.81 -13.72 6.62
C VAL A 98 18.33 -14.04 8.03
N ALA A 99 17.41 -13.23 8.59
CA ALA A 99 16.87 -13.45 9.94
C ALA A 99 16.12 -14.79 10.07
N GLN A 100 15.40 -15.22 9.03
CA GLN A 100 14.74 -16.53 9.00
C GLN A 100 15.76 -17.69 8.96
N ARG A 101 16.81 -17.56 8.14
CA ARG A 101 17.86 -18.58 7.99
C ARG A 101 18.70 -18.74 9.26
N THR A 102 18.98 -17.65 9.98
CA THR A 102 19.78 -17.67 11.21
C THR A 102 18.95 -17.96 12.46
N GLY A 103 17.63 -18.07 12.35
CA GLY A 103 16.71 -18.19 13.49
C GLY A 103 16.58 -16.89 14.31
N ALA A 104 17.19 -15.78 13.87
CA ALA A 104 17.07 -14.48 14.53
C ALA A 104 15.65 -13.90 14.45
N SER A 105 14.82 -14.35 13.49
CA SER A 105 13.44 -13.89 13.33
C SER A 105 12.59 -14.07 14.58
N GLN A 106 12.88 -15.03 15.45
CA GLN A 106 12.16 -15.23 16.71
C GLN A 106 12.36 -14.09 17.73
N TYR A 107 13.44 -13.32 17.57
CA TYR A 107 13.75 -12.16 18.40
C TYR A 107 13.33 -10.84 17.74
N LEU A 108 12.80 -10.89 16.52
CA LEU A 108 12.26 -9.73 15.83
C LEU A 108 10.74 -9.68 16.02
N CYS A 109 10.23 -8.52 16.43
CA CYS A 109 8.83 -8.28 16.73
C CYS A 109 8.20 -7.46 15.60
N ASP A 110 7.25 -8.04 14.89
CA ASP A 110 6.48 -7.36 13.84
C ASP A 110 5.76 -6.10 14.36
N GLY A 111 5.34 -6.10 15.64
CA GLY A 111 4.73 -4.93 16.28
C GLY A 111 5.64 -3.70 16.22
N ALA A 112 6.94 -3.86 16.52
CA ALA A 112 7.91 -2.77 16.46
C ALA A 112 8.03 -2.18 15.05
N PHE A 113 8.12 -3.04 14.02
CA PHE A 113 8.19 -2.60 12.63
C PHE A 113 6.90 -1.95 12.15
N ASN A 114 5.73 -2.46 12.58
CA ASN A 114 4.43 -1.86 12.27
C ASN A 114 4.30 -0.45 12.85
N HIS A 115 4.73 -0.24 14.10
CA HIS A 115 4.75 1.08 14.73
C HIS A 115 5.77 2.01 14.07
N ALA A 116 6.97 1.53 13.73
CA ALA A 116 7.97 2.31 13.00
C ALA A 116 7.45 2.74 11.61
N SER A 117 6.76 1.84 10.89
CA SER A 117 6.08 2.15 9.63
C SER A 117 4.97 3.19 9.81
N GLY A 118 4.19 3.09 10.89
CA GLY A 118 3.14 4.08 11.22
C GLY A 118 3.72 5.47 11.41
N ILE A 119 4.69 5.62 12.30
CA ILE A 119 5.37 6.90 12.58
C ILE A 119 6.03 7.47 11.31
N SER A 120 6.67 6.62 10.52
CA SER A 120 7.29 7.05 9.25
C SER A 120 6.26 7.56 8.24
N THR A 121 5.07 6.95 8.21
CA THR A 121 3.96 7.39 7.34
C THR A 121 3.44 8.75 7.78
N ASP A 122 3.32 8.99 9.09
CA ASP A 122 2.88 10.28 9.63
C ASP A 122 3.89 11.38 9.28
N TYR A 123 5.20 11.12 9.46
CA TYR A 123 6.24 12.06 9.03
C TYR A 123 6.21 12.32 7.53
N LEU A 124 6.03 11.29 6.71
CA LEU A 124 5.92 11.43 5.25
C LEU A 124 4.76 12.36 4.88
N ILE A 125 3.60 12.22 5.53
CA ILE A 125 2.44 13.09 5.30
C ILE A 125 2.75 14.52 5.73
N VAL A 126 3.29 14.72 6.93
CA VAL A 126 3.61 16.06 7.45
C VAL A 126 4.61 16.78 6.55
N PHE A 127 5.74 16.13 6.24
CA PHE A 127 6.74 16.70 5.33
C PHE A 127 6.21 16.90 3.91
N GLY A 128 5.37 15.98 3.43
CA GLY A 128 4.71 16.10 2.13
C GLY A 128 3.84 17.35 2.04
N ILE A 129 3.02 17.61 3.06
CA ILE A 129 2.20 18.82 3.15
C ILE A 129 3.09 20.06 3.26
N SER A 130 4.14 20.02 4.09
CA SER A 130 5.08 21.13 4.26
C SER A 130 5.89 21.45 2.99
N ALA A 131 6.13 20.48 2.10
CA ALA A 131 6.87 20.67 0.86
C ALA A 131 6.05 21.37 -0.25
N ILE A 132 4.73 21.51 -0.08
CA ILE A 132 3.85 22.12 -1.08
C ILE A 132 4.16 23.61 -1.22
N LYS A 133 4.69 24.00 -2.39
CA LYS A 133 4.86 25.41 -2.76
C LYS A 133 3.52 25.99 -3.21
N ILE A 134 2.86 26.76 -2.34
CA ILE A 134 1.54 27.36 -2.60
C ILE A 134 1.53 28.18 -3.90
N THR A 135 2.62 28.87 -4.24
CA THR A 135 2.73 29.63 -5.50
C THR A 135 2.60 28.73 -6.73
N VAL A 136 3.23 27.54 -6.73
CA VAL A 136 3.13 26.58 -7.83
C VAL A 136 1.73 25.96 -7.87
N LEU A 137 1.17 25.63 -6.71
CA LEU A 137 -0.19 25.11 -6.59
C LEU A 137 -1.22 26.03 -7.24
N VAL A 138 -1.14 27.34 -6.98
CA VAL A 138 -2.08 28.32 -7.54
C VAL A 138 -1.89 28.48 -9.06
N GLN A 139 -0.65 28.49 -9.54
CA GLN A 139 -0.35 28.58 -10.98
C GLN A 139 -0.89 27.37 -11.76
N TYR A 140 -0.82 26.18 -11.18
CA TYR A 140 -1.26 24.93 -11.80
C TYR A 140 -2.57 24.39 -11.22
N LEU A 141 -3.38 25.25 -10.59
CA LEU A 141 -4.58 24.81 -9.90
C LEU A 141 -5.54 24.09 -10.84
N LEU A 142 -5.79 24.67 -12.03
CA LEU A 142 -6.67 24.06 -13.04
C LEU A 142 -6.21 22.67 -13.48
N PRO A 143 -4.98 22.45 -13.99
CA PRO A 143 -4.54 21.11 -14.38
C PRO A 143 -4.46 20.14 -13.19
N MET A 144 -4.05 20.60 -12.00
CA MET A 144 -4.04 19.75 -10.80
C MET A 144 -5.44 19.32 -10.38
N THR A 145 -6.42 20.23 -10.37
CA THR A 145 -7.81 19.90 -10.04
C THR A 145 -8.44 18.97 -11.08
N LEU A 146 -8.18 19.17 -12.37
CA LEU A 146 -8.65 18.26 -13.42
C LEU A 146 -8.07 16.85 -13.27
N LEU A 147 -6.76 16.74 -13.00
CA LEU A 147 -6.12 15.45 -12.73
C LEU A 147 -6.65 14.79 -11.45
N ALA A 148 -6.87 15.56 -10.38
CA ALA A 148 -7.42 15.05 -9.13
C ALA A 148 -8.85 14.52 -9.32
N ILE A 149 -9.73 15.28 -9.97
CA ILE A 149 -11.09 14.86 -10.27
C ILE A 149 -11.08 13.64 -11.20
N GLY A 150 -10.27 13.67 -12.26
CA GLY A 150 -10.12 12.56 -13.19
C GLY A 150 -9.64 11.29 -12.50
N GLY A 151 -8.63 11.39 -11.64
CA GLY A 151 -8.11 10.28 -10.83
C GLY A 151 -9.14 9.72 -9.86
N ILE A 152 -9.90 10.60 -9.18
CA ILE A 152 -11.02 10.19 -8.31
C ILE A 152 -12.11 9.47 -9.12
N CYS A 153 -12.54 10.03 -10.25
CA CYS A 153 -13.54 9.39 -11.12
C CYS A 153 -13.07 8.05 -11.66
N PHE A 154 -11.80 7.95 -12.07
CA PHE A 154 -11.21 6.73 -12.59
C PHE A 154 -11.10 5.65 -11.51
N THR A 155 -10.63 6.00 -10.32
CA THR A 155 -10.56 5.05 -9.19
C THR A 155 -11.95 4.59 -8.76
N LEU A 156 -12.93 5.49 -8.70
CA LEU A 156 -14.34 5.13 -8.48
C LEU A 156 -14.86 4.15 -9.54
N PHE A 157 -14.55 4.40 -10.82
CA PHE A 157 -14.89 3.48 -11.91
C PHE A 157 -14.26 2.09 -11.71
N LEU A 158 -12.97 2.04 -11.36
CA LEU A 158 -12.30 0.76 -11.08
C LEU A 158 -12.97 -0.01 -9.94
N ILE A 159 -13.37 0.68 -8.87
CA ILE A 159 -13.94 0.01 -7.69
C ILE A 159 -15.41 -0.39 -7.89
N PHE A 160 -16.24 0.47 -8.47
CA PHE A 160 -17.67 0.19 -8.58
C PHE A 160 -18.04 -0.56 -9.86
N TRP A 161 -17.21 -0.50 -10.90
CA TRP A 161 -17.47 -1.19 -12.17
C TRP A 161 -16.53 -2.36 -12.41
N VAL A 162 -15.22 -2.18 -12.25
CA VAL A 162 -14.26 -3.23 -12.60
C VAL A 162 -14.14 -4.28 -11.49
N ALA A 163 -14.02 -3.87 -10.23
CA ALA A 163 -13.81 -4.77 -9.09
C ALA A 163 -14.91 -5.85 -8.94
N PRO A 164 -16.23 -5.56 -9.06
CA PRO A 164 -17.26 -6.59 -8.97
C PRO A 164 -17.16 -7.68 -10.05
N ARG A 165 -16.53 -7.35 -11.19
CA ARG A 165 -16.40 -8.27 -12.34
C ARG A 165 -15.11 -9.09 -12.30
N ILE A 166 -14.07 -8.57 -11.64
CA ILE A 166 -12.73 -9.17 -11.64
C ILE A 166 -12.38 -9.81 -10.29
N LEU A 167 -12.71 -9.16 -9.16
CA LEU A 167 -12.18 -9.54 -7.85
C LEU A 167 -12.99 -10.63 -7.13
N GLY A 168 -14.11 -11.08 -7.72
CA GLY A 168 -14.91 -12.21 -7.24
C GLY A 168 -15.47 -11.99 -5.83
N ASP A 169 -15.24 -12.96 -4.94
CA ASP A 169 -15.66 -12.86 -3.54
C ASP A 169 -14.99 -11.71 -2.81
N ASN A 170 -15.74 -11.10 -1.88
CA ASN A 170 -15.32 -9.94 -1.09
C ASN A 170 -14.82 -8.77 -1.96
N TRP A 171 -15.36 -8.60 -3.18
CA TRP A 171 -14.93 -7.55 -4.11
C TRP A 171 -15.02 -6.16 -3.50
N PHE A 172 -15.99 -5.93 -2.61
CA PHE A 172 -16.17 -4.63 -1.98
C PHE A 172 -15.10 -4.36 -0.93
N GLU A 173 -14.77 -5.35 -0.09
CA GLU A 173 -13.67 -5.30 0.88
C GLU A 173 -12.32 -5.13 0.16
N LYS A 174 -12.10 -5.84 -0.95
CA LYS A 174 -10.92 -5.65 -1.81
C LYS A 174 -10.91 -4.26 -2.44
N GLY A 175 -12.04 -3.78 -2.93
CA GLY A 175 -12.17 -2.49 -3.61
C GLY A 175 -12.02 -1.29 -2.68
N ILE A 176 -12.54 -1.34 -1.46
CA ILE A 176 -12.38 -0.27 -0.48
C ILE A 176 -10.94 -0.18 0.05
N PHE A 177 -10.26 -1.32 0.16
CA PHE A 177 -8.83 -1.35 0.42
C PHE A 177 -8.05 -0.69 -0.72
N SER A 178 -8.34 -1.05 -1.99
CA SER A 178 -7.74 -0.39 -3.16
C SER A 178 -8.02 1.11 -3.19
N TRP A 179 -9.23 1.54 -2.83
CA TRP A 179 -9.59 2.96 -2.76
C TRP A 179 -8.65 3.72 -1.83
N GLY A 180 -8.50 3.22 -0.59
CA GLY A 180 -7.66 3.87 0.41
C GLY A 180 -6.19 3.89 0.01
N TRP A 181 -5.72 2.83 -0.65
CA TRP A 181 -4.37 2.78 -1.20
C TRP A 181 -4.19 3.79 -2.36
N LEU A 182 -5.03 3.72 -3.40
CA LEU A 182 -4.90 4.52 -4.63
C LEU A 182 -5.08 6.03 -4.38
N THR A 183 -5.86 6.40 -3.36
CA THR A 183 -6.13 7.81 -3.02
C THR A 183 -5.30 8.33 -1.85
N GLY A 184 -4.47 7.47 -1.24
CA GLY A 184 -3.72 7.81 -0.04
C GLY A 184 -2.55 6.86 0.17
N THR A 185 -2.58 6.11 1.26
CA THR A 185 -1.52 5.18 1.65
C THR A 185 -2.07 3.79 1.90
N VAL A 186 -1.20 2.79 1.92
CA VAL A 186 -1.56 1.42 2.35
C VAL A 186 -2.22 1.45 3.73
N ALA A 187 -1.72 2.28 4.65
CA ALA A 187 -2.30 2.44 5.99
C ALA A 187 -3.76 2.95 5.94
N MET A 188 -4.07 3.90 5.04
CA MET A 188 -5.44 4.35 4.81
C MET A 188 -6.31 3.22 4.23
N GLY A 189 -5.77 2.41 3.32
CA GLY A 189 -6.41 1.19 2.82
C GLY A 189 -6.77 0.21 3.94
N ILE A 190 -5.80 -0.09 4.83
CA ILE A 190 -6.00 -0.97 6.00
C ILE A 190 -7.05 -0.38 6.95
N ALA A 191 -6.99 0.93 7.22
CA ALA A 191 -7.93 1.61 8.11
C ALA A 191 -9.37 1.50 7.57
N LEU A 192 -9.57 1.75 6.28
CA LEU A 192 -10.88 1.58 5.65
C LEU A 192 -11.33 0.12 5.66
N LEU A 193 -10.44 -0.82 5.35
CA LEU A 193 -10.75 -2.25 5.40
C LEU A 193 -11.21 -2.68 6.79
N ARG A 194 -10.55 -2.23 7.87
CA ARG A 194 -10.97 -2.53 9.25
C ARG A 194 -12.36 -2.00 9.61
N ILE A 195 -12.85 -0.97 8.93
CA ILE A 195 -14.23 -0.49 9.11
C ILE A 195 -15.23 -1.48 8.52
N VAL A 196 -14.89 -2.12 7.40
CA VAL A 196 -15.80 -3.00 6.63
C VAL A 196 -15.63 -4.48 6.99
N ASP A 197 -14.44 -4.88 7.41
CA ASP A 197 -14.06 -6.19 7.90
C ASP A 197 -13.20 -6.09 9.17
N PRO A 198 -13.79 -5.76 10.32
CA PRO A 198 -13.04 -5.56 11.58
C PRO A 198 -12.29 -6.80 12.06
N ASN A 199 -12.82 -7.98 11.73
CA ASN A 199 -12.26 -9.27 12.14
C ASN A 199 -11.30 -9.87 11.10
N MET A 200 -11.00 -9.14 10.03
CA MET A 200 -10.10 -9.56 8.94
C MET A 200 -10.45 -10.94 8.34
N LYS A 201 -11.74 -11.30 8.31
CA LYS A 201 -12.19 -12.62 7.83
C LYS A 201 -12.13 -12.75 6.31
N SER A 202 -12.14 -11.63 5.60
CA SER A 202 -12.10 -11.56 4.14
C SER A 202 -10.75 -11.97 3.55
N LYS A 203 -9.69 -12.09 4.38
CA LYS A 203 -8.29 -12.37 3.99
C LYS A 203 -7.71 -11.40 2.95
N VAL A 204 -8.32 -10.23 2.78
CA VAL A 204 -7.91 -9.23 1.79
C VAL A 204 -6.45 -8.82 1.96
N LEU A 205 -5.97 -8.62 3.20
CA LEU A 205 -4.57 -8.26 3.40
C LEU A 205 -3.60 -9.37 2.99
N ASP A 206 -3.96 -10.63 3.22
CA ASP A 206 -3.10 -11.76 2.85
C ASP A 206 -3.03 -11.89 1.32
N ASP A 207 -4.19 -11.80 0.66
CA ASP A 207 -4.29 -11.81 -0.81
C ASP A 207 -3.46 -10.68 -1.42
N TYR A 208 -3.57 -9.45 -0.88
CA TYR A 208 -2.81 -8.31 -1.36
C TYR A 208 -1.32 -8.42 -1.06
N ALA A 209 -0.91 -8.95 0.09
CA ALA A 209 0.49 -9.14 0.41
C ALA A 209 1.19 -10.08 -0.58
N ILE A 210 0.51 -11.15 -0.99
CA ILE A 210 1.02 -12.09 -2.01
C ILE A 210 1.02 -11.43 -3.39
N ALA A 211 -0.08 -10.78 -3.77
CA ALA A 211 -0.22 -10.13 -5.09
C ALA A 211 0.73 -8.94 -5.28
N TYR A 212 1.09 -8.24 -4.19
CA TYR A 212 1.96 -7.07 -4.25
C TYR A 212 3.41 -7.42 -4.56
N VAL A 213 3.89 -8.64 -4.28
CA VAL A 213 5.29 -9.00 -4.61
C VAL A 213 5.56 -8.87 -6.12
N PRO A 214 4.81 -9.53 -7.03
CA PRO A 214 4.96 -9.29 -8.46
C PRO A 214 4.48 -7.90 -8.88
N GLY A 215 3.43 -7.36 -8.24
CA GLY A 215 2.91 -6.01 -8.52
C GLY A 215 3.95 -4.91 -8.32
N SER A 216 4.76 -5.02 -7.26
CA SER A 216 5.79 -4.06 -6.92
C SER A 216 6.85 -3.91 -8.02
N ILE A 217 7.20 -4.99 -8.72
CA ILE A 217 8.10 -4.94 -9.87
C ILE A 217 7.50 -4.08 -10.98
N THR A 218 6.21 -4.26 -11.27
CA THR A 218 5.50 -3.45 -12.26
C THR A 218 5.39 -1.98 -11.84
N ASP A 219 5.08 -1.73 -10.57
CA ASP A 219 4.99 -0.36 -10.02
C ASP A 219 6.31 0.39 -10.19
N ILE A 220 7.44 -0.29 -10.03
CA ILE A 220 8.77 0.31 -10.24
C ILE A 220 8.93 0.80 -11.67
N PHE A 221 8.59 -0.02 -12.66
CA PHE A 221 8.68 0.35 -14.07
C PHE A 221 7.74 1.51 -14.40
N ILE A 222 6.50 1.46 -13.93
CA ILE A 222 5.50 2.50 -14.22
C ILE A 222 5.88 3.82 -13.53
N ILE A 223 6.17 3.81 -12.23
CA ILE A 223 6.42 5.04 -11.46
C ILE A 223 7.74 5.69 -11.87
N SER A 224 8.75 4.90 -12.22
CA SER A 224 10.10 5.43 -12.47
C SER A 224 10.34 5.74 -13.94
N LEU A 225 9.98 4.84 -14.86
CA LEU A 225 10.31 5.01 -16.28
C LEU A 225 9.28 5.84 -17.03
N MET A 226 7.99 5.75 -16.66
CA MET A 226 6.93 6.42 -17.41
C MET A 226 7.07 7.96 -17.37
N PRO A 227 7.33 8.61 -16.21
CA PRO A 227 7.55 10.06 -16.20
C PRO A 227 8.78 10.49 -17.00
N ILE A 228 9.86 9.72 -16.95
CA ILE A 228 11.10 9.99 -17.70
C ILE A 228 10.84 9.91 -19.21
N ALA A 229 10.10 8.89 -19.66
CA ALA A 229 9.71 8.73 -21.07
C ALA A 229 8.84 9.91 -21.54
N MET A 230 7.83 10.29 -20.75
CA MET A 230 6.96 11.43 -21.06
C MET A 230 7.73 12.75 -21.12
N TYR A 231 8.65 13.00 -20.17
CA TYR A 231 9.48 14.20 -20.16
C TYR A 231 10.45 14.26 -21.34
N SER A 232 10.96 13.11 -21.78
CA SER A 232 11.90 13.00 -22.91
C SER A 232 11.24 13.08 -24.29
N GLY A 233 9.92 13.31 -24.35
CA GLY A 233 9.17 13.41 -25.61
C GLY A 233 8.55 12.10 -26.11
N TYR A 234 8.77 10.97 -25.44
CA TYR A 234 8.22 9.65 -25.80
C TYR A 234 6.82 9.41 -25.22
N HIS A 235 5.95 10.43 -25.28
CA HIS A 235 4.63 10.37 -24.64
C HIS A 235 3.68 9.37 -25.31
N TRP A 236 3.82 9.13 -26.62
CA TRP A 236 2.97 8.19 -27.34
C TRP A 236 3.37 6.74 -27.09
N GLU A 237 4.66 6.49 -26.97
CA GLU A 237 5.26 5.20 -26.64
C GLU A 237 4.93 4.82 -25.20
N ALA A 238 5.07 5.77 -24.26
CA ALA A 238 4.65 5.56 -22.87
C ALA A 238 3.16 5.19 -22.78
N LEU A 239 2.30 5.89 -23.54
CA LEU A 239 0.88 5.57 -23.61
C LEU A 239 0.63 4.18 -24.22
N ALA A 240 1.32 3.83 -25.30
CA ALA A 240 1.20 2.53 -25.95
C ALA A 240 1.61 1.38 -25.02
N VAL A 241 2.69 1.55 -24.26
CA VAL A 241 3.13 0.56 -23.25
C VAL A 241 2.06 0.40 -22.15
N GLY A 242 1.52 1.51 -21.63
CA GLY A 242 0.46 1.48 -20.63
C GLY A 242 -0.81 0.78 -21.12
N LEU A 243 -1.27 1.09 -22.34
CA LEU A 243 -2.42 0.44 -22.96
C LEU A 243 -2.18 -1.04 -23.24
N THR A 244 -0.97 -1.40 -23.67
CA THR A 244 -0.58 -2.80 -23.91
C THR A 244 -0.58 -3.58 -22.61
N TYR A 245 -0.09 -3.00 -21.51
CA TYR A 245 -0.14 -3.61 -20.19
C TYR A 245 -1.59 -3.84 -19.74
N ILE A 246 -2.47 -2.84 -19.87
CA ILE A 246 -3.90 -2.98 -19.56
C ILE A 246 -4.54 -4.09 -20.41
N ALA A 247 -4.27 -4.10 -21.71
CA ALA A 247 -4.78 -5.12 -22.63
C ALA A 247 -4.29 -6.53 -22.24
N PHE A 248 -3.02 -6.66 -21.84
CA PHE A 248 -2.45 -7.91 -21.35
C PHE A 248 -3.14 -8.38 -20.07
N VAL A 249 -3.35 -7.49 -19.08
CA VAL A 249 -4.07 -7.83 -17.85
C VAL A 249 -5.51 -8.28 -18.15
N LEU A 250 -6.21 -7.57 -19.04
CA LEU A 250 -7.56 -7.94 -19.47
C LEU A 250 -7.60 -9.27 -20.24
N PHE A 251 -6.58 -9.54 -21.05
CA PHE A 251 -6.42 -10.80 -21.77
C PHE A 251 -6.23 -11.97 -20.79
N VAL A 252 -5.30 -11.84 -19.84
CA VAL A 252 -5.06 -12.85 -18.80
C VAL A 252 -6.34 -13.08 -18.00
N TRP A 253 -7.03 -12.03 -17.59
CA TRP A 253 -8.32 -12.16 -16.89
C TRP A 253 -9.36 -12.93 -17.72
N ARG A 254 -9.57 -12.55 -18.99
CA ARG A 254 -10.60 -13.15 -19.85
C ARG A 254 -10.31 -14.60 -20.24
N PHE A 255 -9.05 -14.96 -20.47
CA PHE A 255 -8.70 -16.29 -20.99
C PHE A 255 -8.25 -17.29 -19.92
N VAL A 256 -7.65 -16.83 -18.82
CA VAL A 256 -7.15 -17.70 -17.76
C VAL A 256 -8.19 -17.86 -16.65
N PHE A 257 -8.75 -16.75 -16.15
CA PHE A 257 -9.59 -16.79 -14.96
C PHE A 257 -11.07 -17.10 -15.25
N GLN A 258 -11.65 -16.64 -16.37
CA GLN A 258 -13.03 -17.02 -16.72
C GLN A 258 -13.18 -18.52 -17.05
N LYS A 259 -12.17 -19.16 -17.65
CA LYS A 259 -12.19 -20.61 -17.91
C LYS A 259 -12.13 -21.44 -16.63
N SER A 260 -11.34 -21.00 -15.65
CA SER A 260 -11.21 -21.73 -14.38
C SER A 260 -12.46 -21.66 -13.51
N GLY A 261 -13.27 -20.62 -13.65
CA GLY A 261 -14.56 -20.48 -12.95
C GLY A 261 -15.68 -21.36 -13.53
N GLN A 262 -15.59 -21.80 -14.78
CA GLN A 262 -16.57 -22.70 -15.40
C GLN A 262 -16.34 -24.18 -15.04
N LEU A 263 -15.08 -24.57 -14.79
CA LEU A 263 -14.69 -25.95 -14.47
C LEU A 263 -15.01 -26.39 -13.03
N VAL A 264 -15.41 -25.47 -12.15
CA VAL A 264 -15.77 -25.76 -10.74
C VAL A 264 -17.30 -25.85 -10.55
N THR A 265 -18.07 -25.57 -11.61
CA THR A 265 -19.54 -25.58 -11.61
C THR A 265 -20.16 -26.70 -12.45
N GLU A 266 -19.36 -27.63 -12.98
CA GLU A 266 -19.79 -28.93 -13.51
C GLU A 266 -19.42 -30.04 -12.51
#